data_AF-A0AAW3MMQ5-F1
#
_entry.id   AF-A0AAW3MMQ5-F1
#
_cell.length_a   1.000
_cell.length_b   1.000
_cell.length_c   1.000
_cell.angle_alpha   90.00
_cell.angle_beta   90.00
_cell.angle_gamma   90.00
#
_symmetry.space_group_name_H-M   'P 1'
#
loop_
_entity.id
_entity.type
_entity.pdbx_description
1 polymer ?
#
loop_
_entity_poly.entity_id
_entity_poly.type
_entity_poly.pdbx_seq_one_letter_code
_entity_poly.pdbx_strand_id
1 'polypeptide(L)'
;MALIDAERVVVSVGEHVSAARHAEEPAGALGTLLRALPRPGSHRFAIQRRVTVLVDASWIQATMLRWQPGIDTAAAWNNYASALFAEQRVSTAPLSIAIEAAPFGEPRLAVAIETAWLAALAAACEGAGWTFATCRDLLTAAVARHLKALPADCAFALAGRDALTCLFRRDGRWVDVQRQELAADQSIGAALAVAAVLCAQPVGLPVYVSALVPLPSQLGPGITILGAPDARLPSHEAIEAALAGAGGRSAAIPDGAQVAQETTCNP
;
A
#
# COMPACT_ATOMS: atom_id res chain seq x y z
N MET A 1 -7.13 4.01 10.33
CA MET A 1 -6.66 3.23 9.16
C MET A 1 -5.24 2.75 9.44
N ALA A 2 -4.76 1.77 8.70
CA ALA A 2 -3.35 1.44 8.61
C ALA A 2 -2.89 1.51 7.15
N LEU A 3 -1.66 1.93 6.90
CA LEU A 3 -0.95 1.81 5.63
C LEU A 3 0.22 0.85 5.86
N ILE A 4 0.41 -0.08 4.95
CA ILE A 4 1.57 -0.97 4.90
C ILE A 4 2.27 -0.72 3.57
N ASP A 5 3.49 -0.18 3.64
CA ASP A 5 4.39 -0.04 2.49
C ASP A 5 5.55 -1.04 2.55
N ALA A 6 6.50 -0.94 1.62
CA ALA A 6 7.65 -1.84 1.52
C ALA A 6 8.46 -1.96 2.83
N GLU A 7 8.53 -0.91 3.65
CA GLU A 7 9.42 -0.86 4.82
C GLU A 7 8.70 -0.54 6.13
N ARG A 8 7.49 0.02 6.06
CA ARG A 8 6.85 0.72 7.17
C ARG A 8 5.39 0.32 7.32
N VAL A 9 4.95 0.31 8.58
CA VAL A 9 3.54 0.35 8.93
C VAL A 9 3.24 1.71 9.53
N VAL A 10 2.18 2.35 9.04
CA VAL A 10 1.64 3.61 9.56
C VAL A 10 0.23 3.35 10.04
N VAL A 11 -0.08 3.74 11.26
CA VAL A 11 -1.43 3.70 11.83
C VAL A 11 -1.89 5.11 12.11
N SER A 12 -3.08 5.46 11.64
CA SER A 12 -3.70 6.75 11.89
C SER A 12 -5.11 6.59 12.46
N VAL A 13 -5.40 7.29 13.56
CA VAL A 13 -6.70 7.36 14.23
C VAL A 13 -6.98 8.81 14.61
N GLY A 14 -7.91 9.46 13.89
CA GLY A 14 -8.13 10.89 14.03
C GLY A 14 -6.84 11.66 13.69
N GLU A 15 -6.40 12.52 14.60
CA GLU A 15 -5.14 13.28 14.46
C GLU A 15 -3.90 12.49 14.91
N HIS A 16 -4.10 11.33 15.56
CA HIS A 16 -2.98 10.53 16.03
C HIS A 16 -2.38 9.71 14.90
N VAL A 17 -1.07 9.88 14.68
CA VAL A 17 -0.28 9.13 13.69
C VAL A 17 0.84 8.42 14.44
N SER A 18 0.98 7.12 14.20
CA SER A 18 2.06 6.30 14.73
C SER A 18 2.64 5.47 13.60
N ALA A 19 3.95 5.25 13.59
CA ALA A 19 4.61 4.53 12.51
C ALA A 19 5.80 3.74 13.03
N ALA A 20 6.09 2.61 12.39
CA ALA A 20 7.24 1.78 12.67
C ALA A 20 7.80 1.17 11.38
N ARG A 21 9.10 0.89 11.35
CA ARG A 21 9.71 0.04 10.34
C ARG A 21 9.44 -1.42 10.69
N HIS A 22 9.16 -2.26 9.70
CA HIS A 22 8.67 -3.63 9.95
C HIS A 22 9.65 -4.76 9.61
N ALA A 23 10.82 -4.49 9.01
CA ALA A 23 11.85 -5.50 8.72
C ALA A 23 11.28 -6.83 8.15
N GLU A 24 10.36 -6.72 7.19
CA GLU A 24 9.64 -7.84 6.54
C GLU A 24 8.55 -8.53 7.40
N GLU A 25 8.27 -8.03 8.60
CA GLU A 25 7.20 -8.52 9.49
C GLU A 25 6.10 -7.45 9.72
N PRO A 26 5.34 -7.05 8.68
CA PRO A 26 4.33 -6.00 8.79
C PRO A 26 3.20 -6.32 9.77
N ALA A 27 2.82 -7.59 9.93
CA ALA A 27 1.77 -8.00 10.86
C ALA A 27 2.17 -7.74 12.32
N GLY A 28 3.39 -8.10 12.71
CA GLY A 28 3.91 -7.87 14.05
C GLY A 28 4.01 -6.37 14.37
N ALA A 29 4.53 -5.58 13.43
CA ALA A 29 4.60 -4.13 13.55
C ALA A 29 3.20 -3.49 13.68
N LEU A 30 2.24 -3.91 12.85
CA LEU A 30 0.85 -3.44 12.93
C LEU A 30 0.23 -3.74 14.30
N GLY A 31 0.33 -4.98 14.78
CA GLY A 31 -0.20 -5.37 16.09
C GLY A 31 0.42 -4.57 17.23
N THR A 32 1.72 -4.29 17.17
CA THR A 32 2.43 -3.47 18.16
C THR A 32 1.92 -2.03 18.18
N LEU A 33 1.80 -1.39 17.01
CA LEU A 33 1.27 -0.03 16.89
C LEU A 33 -0.18 0.05 17.41
N LEU A 34 -1.03 -0.91 17.04
CA LEU A 34 -2.43 -0.95 17.46
C LEU A 34 -2.61 -1.14 18.98
N ARG A 35 -1.73 -1.89 19.64
CA ARG A 35 -1.74 -2.05 21.11
C ARG A 35 -1.33 -0.79 21.86
N ALA A 36 -0.44 0.00 21.26
CA ALA A 36 0.07 1.24 21.84
C ALA A 36 -0.93 2.40 21.72
N LEU A 37 -1.92 2.30 20.83
CA LEU A 37 -2.96 3.31 20.70
C LEU A 37 -3.78 3.46 21.99
N PRO A 38 -4.18 4.71 22.34
CA PRO A 38 -5.03 4.94 23.49
C PRO A 38 -6.34 4.16 23.34
N ARG A 39 -6.64 3.30 24.31
CA ARG A 39 -7.89 2.55 24.36
C ARG A 39 -8.99 3.51 24.81
N PRO A 40 -10.03 3.78 24.00
CA PRO A 40 -11.13 4.61 24.45
C PRO A 40 -11.86 3.90 25.60
N GLY A 41 -12.08 4.63 26.71
CA GLY A 41 -12.61 4.12 27.97
C GLY A 41 -14.12 3.85 28.00
N SER A 42 -14.84 3.79 26.87
CA SER A 42 -16.28 3.51 26.88
C SER A 42 -16.74 2.52 25.79
N HIS A 43 -17.69 1.66 26.14
CA HIS A 43 -18.28 0.63 25.27
C HIS A 43 -18.93 1.16 23.98
N ARG A 44 -19.27 2.47 23.93
CA ARG A 44 -19.81 3.11 22.72
C ARG A 44 -18.79 3.23 21.58
N PHE A 45 -17.51 2.97 21.85
CA PHE A 45 -16.42 3.03 20.88
C PHE A 45 -15.97 1.68 20.32
N ALA A 46 -16.61 0.55 20.67
CA ALA A 46 -16.28 -0.76 20.09
C ALA A 46 -16.47 -0.78 18.57
N ILE A 47 -17.46 -0.06 18.04
CA ILE A 47 -17.70 0.12 16.59
C ILE A 47 -16.57 0.92 15.93
N GLN A 48 -15.81 1.72 16.69
CA GLN A 48 -14.68 2.50 16.18
C GLN A 48 -13.35 1.74 16.18
N ARG A 49 -13.27 0.54 16.77
CA ARG A 49 -12.07 -0.29 16.74
C ARG A 49 -11.95 -1.09 15.44
N ARG A 50 -12.17 -0.42 14.32
CA ARG A 50 -12.14 -1.01 12.98
C ARG A 50 -10.94 -0.49 12.22
N VAL A 51 -10.11 -1.40 11.73
CA VAL A 51 -8.93 -1.06 10.95
C VAL A 51 -9.22 -1.37 9.48
N THR A 52 -9.26 -0.31 8.66
CA THR A 52 -9.05 -0.43 7.21
C THR A 52 -7.56 -0.41 6.94
N VAL A 53 -7.05 -1.46 6.31
CA VAL A 53 -5.66 -1.56 5.86
C VAL A 53 -5.56 -1.14 4.40
N LEU A 54 -4.68 -0.19 4.13
CA LEU A 54 -4.21 0.15 2.79
C LEU A 54 -2.86 -0.51 2.56
N VAL A 55 -2.67 -1.06 1.38
CA VAL A 55 -1.47 -1.83 1.05
C VAL A 55 -0.83 -1.26 -0.21
N ASP A 56 0.47 -0.98 -0.13
CA ASP A 56 1.25 -0.51 -1.27
C ASP A 56 1.48 -1.62 -2.31
N ALA A 57 1.87 -1.20 -3.52
CA ALA A 57 2.23 -2.07 -4.62
C ALA A 57 3.24 -3.17 -4.23
N SER A 58 4.12 -2.94 -3.25
CA SER A 58 5.12 -3.92 -2.82
C SER A 58 4.58 -5.25 -2.29
N TRP A 59 3.32 -5.29 -1.85
CA TRP A 59 2.70 -6.51 -1.29
C TRP A 59 1.62 -7.10 -2.18
N ILE A 60 1.36 -6.51 -3.35
CA ILE A 60 0.29 -6.93 -4.24
C ILE A 60 0.80 -7.20 -5.65
N GLN A 61 0.03 -8.00 -6.37
CA GLN A 61 0.16 -8.17 -7.82
C GLN A 61 -1.09 -7.60 -8.47
N ALA A 62 -0.91 -6.87 -9.58
CA ALA A 62 -2.01 -6.29 -10.34
C ALA A 62 -1.92 -6.73 -11.80
N THR A 63 -3.06 -7.07 -12.40
CA THR A 63 -3.16 -7.44 -13.81
C THR A 63 -4.48 -6.95 -14.40
N MET A 64 -4.50 -6.74 -15.72
CA MET A 64 -5.72 -6.46 -16.46
C MET A 64 -6.30 -7.76 -17.03
N LEU A 65 -7.51 -8.10 -16.60
CA LEU A 65 -8.26 -9.21 -17.15
C LEU A 65 -9.00 -8.74 -18.40
N ARG A 66 -8.64 -9.26 -19.57
CA ARG A 66 -9.34 -8.94 -20.82
C ARG A 66 -10.70 -9.62 -20.83
N TRP A 67 -11.73 -8.94 -21.31
CA TRP A 67 -13.03 -9.58 -21.50
C TRP A 67 -12.93 -10.67 -22.58
N GLN A 68 -13.54 -11.83 -22.31
CA GLN A 68 -13.62 -12.93 -23.24
C GLN A 68 -15.07 -13.45 -23.30
N PRO A 69 -15.56 -13.89 -24.48
CA PRO A 69 -16.83 -14.60 -24.57
C PRO A 69 -16.85 -15.80 -23.62
N GLY A 70 -17.93 -15.96 -22.85
CA GLY A 70 -18.08 -17.05 -21.88
C GLY A 70 -17.61 -16.75 -20.45
N ILE A 71 -17.04 -15.57 -20.19
CA ILE A 71 -16.75 -15.10 -18.82
C ILE A 71 -17.86 -14.13 -18.36
N ASP A 72 -18.92 -14.68 -17.78
CA ASP A 72 -20.10 -13.95 -17.32
C ASP A 72 -20.41 -14.10 -15.83
N THR A 73 -19.80 -15.06 -15.15
CA THR A 73 -19.95 -15.28 -13.70
C THR A 73 -18.73 -14.79 -12.90
N ALA A 74 -18.96 -14.42 -11.63
CA ALA A 74 -17.87 -14.08 -10.71
C ALA A 74 -16.87 -15.24 -10.52
N ALA A 75 -17.35 -16.49 -10.53
CA ALA A 75 -16.49 -17.67 -10.45
C ALA A 75 -15.60 -17.82 -11.69
N ALA A 76 -16.12 -17.59 -12.90
CA ALA A 76 -15.34 -17.61 -14.12
C ALA A 76 -14.24 -16.53 -14.12
N TRP A 77 -14.58 -15.31 -13.69
CA TRP A 77 -13.60 -14.23 -13.52
C TRP A 77 -12.50 -14.59 -12.52
N ASN A 78 -12.86 -15.15 -11.36
CA ASN A 78 -11.89 -15.58 -10.35
C ASN A 78 -10.98 -16.69 -10.85
N ASN A 79 -11.51 -17.68 -11.59
CA ASN A 79 -10.71 -18.75 -12.17
C ASN A 79 -9.73 -18.20 -13.22
N TYR A 80 -10.19 -17.29 -14.08
CA TYR A 80 -9.34 -16.63 -15.06
C TYR A 80 -8.22 -15.81 -14.40
N ALA A 81 -8.56 -15.00 -13.39
CA ALA A 81 -7.58 -14.22 -12.64
C ALA A 81 -6.56 -15.12 -11.94
N SER A 82 -7.01 -16.21 -11.32
CA SER A 82 -6.14 -17.17 -10.64
C SER A 82 -5.14 -17.82 -11.61
N ALA A 83 -5.58 -18.19 -12.82
CA ALA A 83 -4.71 -18.74 -13.84
C ALA A 83 -3.65 -17.72 -14.28
N LEU A 84 -4.05 -16.48 -14.56
CA LEU A 84 -3.11 -15.42 -14.95
C LEU A 84 -2.09 -15.11 -13.86
N PHE A 85 -2.51 -14.98 -12.60
CA PHE A 85 -1.56 -14.76 -11.51
C PHE A 85 -0.63 -15.96 -11.31
N ALA A 86 -1.10 -17.20 -11.53
CA ALA A 86 -0.26 -18.39 -11.46
C ALA A 86 0.83 -18.41 -12.55
N GLU A 87 0.56 -17.89 -13.75
CA GLU A 87 1.56 -17.77 -14.82
C GLU A 87 2.62 -16.70 -14.53
N GLN A 88 2.25 -15.65 -13.79
CA GLN A 88 3.10 -14.48 -13.54
C GLN A 88 4.05 -14.65 -12.34
N ARG A 89 3.87 -15.68 -11.52
CA ARG A 89 4.56 -15.81 -10.23
C ARG A 89 5.35 -17.10 -10.10
N VAL A 90 6.42 -17.04 -9.31
CA VAL A 90 7.23 -18.22 -8.95
C VAL A 90 6.65 -18.97 -7.74
N SER A 91 6.03 -18.24 -6.81
CA SER A 91 5.40 -18.81 -5.61
C SER A 91 4.15 -19.62 -5.96
N THR A 92 3.83 -20.67 -5.22
CA THR A 92 2.56 -21.41 -5.33
C THR A 92 1.57 -21.07 -4.21
N ALA A 93 1.91 -20.15 -3.32
CA ALA A 93 1.07 -19.75 -2.17
C ALA A 93 -0.36 -19.36 -2.61
N PRO A 94 -1.41 -19.71 -1.84
CA PRO A 94 -2.77 -19.28 -2.18
C PRO A 94 -2.91 -17.76 -2.21
N LEU A 95 -3.67 -17.25 -3.17
CA LEU A 95 -3.94 -15.82 -3.34
C LEU A 95 -5.38 -15.48 -2.97
N SER A 96 -5.57 -14.34 -2.33
CA SER A 96 -6.84 -13.65 -2.20
C SER A 96 -6.93 -12.62 -3.33
N ILE A 97 -7.93 -12.75 -4.19
CA ILE A 97 -8.07 -11.93 -5.41
C ILE A 97 -9.28 -11.02 -5.27
N ALA A 98 -9.08 -9.74 -5.57
CA ALA A 98 -10.13 -8.75 -5.76
C ALA A 98 -10.19 -8.35 -7.24
N ILE A 99 -11.39 -8.28 -7.80
CA ILE A 99 -11.62 -7.91 -9.20
C ILE A 99 -12.56 -6.71 -9.20
N GLU A 100 -12.10 -5.59 -9.76
CA GLU A 100 -12.91 -4.38 -9.89
C GLU A 100 -14.10 -4.61 -10.84
N ALA A 101 -15.22 -3.98 -10.52
CA ALA A 101 -16.40 -4.05 -11.37
C ALA A 101 -16.19 -3.21 -12.64
N ALA A 102 -16.57 -3.78 -13.79
CA ALA A 102 -16.62 -3.08 -15.07
C ALA A 102 -17.90 -3.46 -15.84
N PRO A 103 -18.39 -2.59 -16.75
CA PRO A 103 -19.45 -2.94 -17.67
C PRO A 103 -19.19 -4.25 -18.43
N PHE A 104 -20.26 -4.86 -18.93
CA PHE A 104 -20.15 -6.04 -19.78
C PHE A 104 -19.31 -5.73 -21.03
N GLY A 105 -18.44 -6.66 -21.43
CA GLY A 105 -17.55 -6.47 -22.58
C GLY A 105 -16.27 -5.70 -22.27
N GLU A 106 -16.09 -5.20 -21.03
CA GLU A 106 -14.95 -4.37 -20.67
C GLU A 106 -13.90 -5.13 -19.85
N PRO A 107 -12.61 -4.78 -20.03
CA PRO A 107 -11.53 -5.32 -19.21
C PRO A 107 -11.68 -4.89 -17.74
N ARG A 108 -11.15 -5.72 -16.84
CA ARG A 108 -11.23 -5.52 -15.39
C ARG A 108 -9.86 -5.49 -14.75
N LEU A 109 -9.65 -4.56 -13.84
CA LEU A 109 -8.46 -4.57 -13.00
C LEU A 109 -8.64 -5.66 -11.92
N ALA A 110 -7.66 -6.55 -11.82
CA ALA A 110 -7.59 -7.53 -10.74
C ALA A 110 -6.33 -7.30 -9.91
N VAL A 111 -6.48 -7.46 -8.60
CA VAL A 111 -5.41 -7.34 -7.62
C VAL A 111 -5.39 -8.59 -6.76
N ALA A 112 -4.21 -9.15 -6.54
CA ALA A 112 -3.99 -10.31 -5.71
C ALA A 112 -3.01 -10.03 -4.58
N ILE A 113 -3.23 -10.72 -3.46
CA ILE A 113 -2.36 -10.72 -2.29
C ILE A 113 -2.27 -12.13 -1.71
N GLU A 114 -1.15 -12.48 -1.08
CA GLU A 114 -1.04 -13.80 -0.43
C GLU A 114 -2.04 -13.94 0.72
N THR A 115 -2.82 -15.02 0.69
CA THR A 115 -3.89 -15.25 1.67
C THR A 115 -3.34 -15.38 3.09
N ALA A 116 -2.18 -16.02 3.25
CA ALA A 116 -1.53 -16.16 4.56
C ALA A 116 -1.11 -14.80 5.13
N TRP A 117 -0.63 -13.88 4.28
CA TRP A 117 -0.26 -12.53 4.69
C TRP A 117 -1.48 -11.74 5.16
N LEU A 118 -2.58 -11.81 4.41
CA LEU A 118 -3.85 -11.18 4.80
C LEU A 118 -4.38 -11.73 6.13
N ALA A 119 -4.30 -13.05 6.32
CA ALA A 119 -4.70 -13.69 7.58
C ALA A 119 -3.83 -13.26 8.77
N ALA A 120 -2.51 -13.11 8.56
CA ALA A 120 -1.60 -12.63 9.59
C ALA A 120 -1.94 -11.19 10.03
N LEU A 121 -2.30 -10.30 9.09
CA LEU A 121 -2.76 -8.96 9.43
C LEU A 121 -4.07 -8.97 10.23
N ALA A 122 -5.02 -9.82 9.83
CA ALA A 122 -6.27 -9.97 10.56
C ALA A 122 -6.03 -10.44 12.01
N ALA A 123 -5.20 -11.48 12.17
CA ALA A 123 -4.82 -12.00 13.48
C ALA A 123 -4.07 -10.95 14.33
N ALA A 124 -3.20 -10.14 13.74
CA ALA A 124 -2.50 -9.07 14.43
C ALA A 124 -3.44 -7.97 14.95
N CYS A 125 -4.43 -7.58 14.13
CA CYS A 125 -5.49 -6.65 14.54
C CYS A 125 -6.31 -7.23 15.70
N GLU A 126 -6.78 -8.47 15.57
CA GLU A 126 -7.61 -9.13 16.58
C GLU A 126 -6.84 -9.32 17.90
N GLY A 127 -5.59 -9.76 17.82
CA GLY A 127 -4.68 -9.89 18.95
C GLY A 127 -4.28 -8.55 19.60
N ALA A 128 -4.59 -7.42 18.96
CA ALA A 128 -4.50 -6.08 19.54
C ALA A 128 -5.86 -5.56 20.07
N GLY A 129 -6.93 -6.32 19.92
CA GLY A 129 -8.30 -5.93 20.32
C GLY A 129 -9.01 -5.04 19.29
N TRP A 130 -8.60 -5.11 18.02
CA TRP A 130 -9.18 -4.38 16.90
C TRP A 130 -9.82 -5.34 15.89
N THR A 131 -10.91 -4.92 15.25
CA THR A 131 -11.54 -5.63 14.15
C THR A 131 -10.85 -5.28 12.83
N PHE A 132 -10.36 -6.29 12.12
CA PHE A 132 -9.93 -6.14 10.74
C PHE A 132 -11.13 -5.91 9.83
N ALA A 133 -11.30 -4.69 9.32
CA ALA A 133 -12.54 -4.30 8.64
C ALA A 133 -12.49 -4.53 7.13
N THR A 134 -11.38 -4.14 6.48
CA THR A 134 -11.16 -4.32 5.05
C THR A 134 -9.69 -4.14 4.74
N CYS A 135 -9.23 -4.82 3.69
CA CYS A 135 -7.96 -4.56 3.04
C CYS A 135 -8.24 -3.92 1.68
N ARG A 136 -7.46 -2.93 1.26
CA ARG A 136 -7.54 -2.35 -0.08
C ARG A 136 -6.14 -1.99 -0.55
N ASP A 137 -5.84 -2.23 -1.81
CA ASP A 137 -4.58 -1.77 -2.40
C ASP A 137 -4.61 -0.26 -2.71
N LEU A 138 -3.43 0.36 -2.70
CA LEU A 138 -3.31 1.78 -2.99
C LEU A 138 -3.62 2.12 -4.44
N LEU A 139 -3.44 1.21 -5.39
CA LEU A 139 -3.69 1.48 -6.81
C LEU A 139 -5.19 1.69 -7.06
N THR A 140 -6.05 0.76 -6.63
CA THR A 140 -7.51 0.88 -6.74
C THR A 140 -8.03 2.05 -5.92
N ALA A 141 -7.45 2.34 -4.75
CA ALA A 141 -7.79 3.51 -3.94
C ALA A 141 -7.50 4.82 -4.69
N ALA A 142 -6.31 4.93 -5.28
CA ALA A 142 -5.87 6.11 -6.03
C ALA A 142 -6.71 6.31 -7.30
N VAL A 143 -6.99 5.24 -8.05
CA VAL A 143 -7.87 5.29 -9.21
C VAL A 143 -9.26 5.76 -8.80
N ALA A 144 -9.87 5.15 -7.79
CA ALA A 144 -11.23 5.53 -7.36
C ALA A 144 -11.31 6.99 -6.89
N ARG A 145 -10.27 7.49 -6.24
CA ARG A 145 -10.17 8.88 -5.80
C ARG A 145 -10.12 9.85 -6.97
N HIS A 146 -9.34 9.53 -7.99
CA HIS A 146 -8.95 10.49 -9.04
C HIS A 146 -9.66 10.27 -10.38
N LEU A 147 -10.41 9.19 -10.56
CA LEU A 147 -11.02 8.79 -11.85
C LEU A 147 -11.76 9.93 -12.57
N LYS A 148 -12.47 10.79 -11.82
CA LYS A 148 -13.23 11.92 -12.37
C LYS A 148 -12.35 13.00 -13.01
N ALA A 149 -11.09 13.11 -12.62
CA ALA A 149 -10.13 14.06 -13.17
C ALA A 149 -9.35 13.48 -14.37
N LEU A 150 -9.51 12.19 -14.67
CA LEU A 150 -8.73 11.52 -15.71
C LEU A 150 -9.39 11.62 -17.10
N PRO A 151 -8.65 12.03 -18.14
CA PRO A 151 -9.11 11.99 -19.53
C PRO A 151 -9.41 10.58 -20.01
N ALA A 152 -10.15 10.46 -21.12
CA ALA A 152 -10.44 9.19 -21.78
C ALA A 152 -9.16 8.41 -22.17
N ASP A 153 -8.15 9.15 -22.62
CA ASP A 153 -6.85 8.65 -23.03
C ASP A 153 -5.75 9.25 -22.14
N CYS A 154 -5.17 8.45 -21.24
CA CYS A 154 -4.11 8.90 -20.35
C CYS A 154 -3.31 7.75 -19.77
N ALA A 155 -2.12 8.06 -19.25
CA ALA A 155 -1.43 7.18 -18.30
C ALA A 155 -1.69 7.69 -16.88
N PHE A 156 -2.11 6.81 -15.99
CA PHE A 156 -2.17 7.06 -14.55
C PHE A 156 -1.02 6.35 -13.87
N ALA A 157 -0.27 7.03 -13.02
CA ALA A 157 0.86 6.46 -12.32
C ALA A 157 0.70 6.61 -10.81
N LEU A 158 0.90 5.51 -10.08
CA LEU A 158 1.06 5.50 -8.64
C LEU A 158 2.56 5.40 -8.33
N ALA A 159 3.13 6.50 -7.84
CA ALA A 159 4.51 6.56 -7.39
C ALA A 159 4.62 6.12 -5.91
N GLY A 160 5.23 4.97 -5.70
CA GLY A 160 5.67 4.48 -4.39
C GLY A 160 7.06 5.02 -4.04
N ARG A 161 7.69 4.41 -3.02
CA ARG A 161 9.06 4.77 -2.60
C ARG A 161 10.11 4.24 -3.57
N ASP A 162 9.91 3.03 -4.04
CA ASP A 162 10.87 2.18 -4.78
C ASP A 162 10.25 1.58 -6.04
N ALA A 163 8.99 1.92 -6.34
CA ALA A 163 8.27 1.37 -7.47
C ALA A 163 7.32 2.39 -8.10
N LEU A 164 7.09 2.21 -9.39
CA LEU A 164 6.06 2.91 -10.16
C LEU A 164 5.06 1.88 -10.67
N THR A 165 3.79 2.07 -10.35
CA THR A 165 2.70 1.28 -10.95
C THR A 165 1.91 2.15 -11.90
N CYS A 166 1.86 1.77 -13.17
CA CYS A 166 1.23 2.51 -14.25
C CYS A 166 -0.03 1.79 -14.71
N LEU A 167 -1.09 2.55 -14.98
CA LEU A 167 -2.31 2.12 -15.62
C LEU A 167 -2.50 2.93 -16.90
N PHE A 168 -2.85 2.25 -17.98
CA PHE A 168 -3.13 2.89 -19.26
C PHE A 168 -4.62 2.93 -19.51
N ARG A 169 -5.13 4.12 -19.84
CA ARG A 169 -6.53 4.35 -20.17
C ARG A 169 -6.67 4.71 -21.64
N ARG A 170 -7.58 4.04 -22.34
CA ARG A 170 -7.91 4.25 -23.76
C ARG A 170 -9.42 4.24 -23.93
N ASP A 171 -9.96 5.23 -24.64
CA ASP A 171 -11.39 5.37 -24.90
C ASP A 171 -12.24 5.28 -23.63
N GLY A 172 -11.69 5.75 -22.52
CA GLY A 172 -12.35 5.74 -21.23
C GLY A 172 -12.21 4.43 -20.42
N ARG A 173 -11.43 3.46 -20.90
CA ARG A 173 -11.30 2.13 -20.30
C ARG A 173 -9.86 1.84 -19.90
N TRP A 174 -9.66 1.15 -18.78
CA TRP A 174 -8.35 0.64 -18.39
C TRP A 174 -7.97 -0.52 -19.32
N VAL A 175 -6.80 -0.47 -19.95
CA VAL A 175 -6.39 -1.50 -20.93
C VAL A 175 -5.20 -2.32 -20.48
N ASP A 176 -4.26 -1.69 -19.75
CA ASP A 176 -3.06 -2.36 -19.26
C ASP A 176 -2.64 -1.79 -17.90
N VAL A 177 -1.91 -2.61 -17.14
CA VAL A 177 -1.24 -2.24 -15.89
C VAL A 177 0.19 -2.75 -15.93
N GLN A 178 1.14 -1.94 -15.49
CA GLN A 178 2.55 -2.33 -15.39
C GLN A 178 3.16 -1.79 -14.12
N ARG A 179 3.79 -2.67 -13.35
CA ARG A 179 4.65 -2.29 -12.23
C ARG A 179 6.11 -2.43 -12.65
N GLN A 180 6.93 -1.48 -12.21
CA GLN A 180 8.38 -1.59 -12.29
C GLN A 180 8.99 -1.03 -11.01
N GLU A 181 10.14 -1.59 -10.63
CA GLU A 181 10.99 -0.97 -9.63
C GLU A 181 11.57 0.32 -10.21
N LEU A 182 11.65 1.36 -9.38
CA LEU A 182 12.28 2.63 -9.70
C LEU A 182 13.69 2.62 -9.12
N ALA A 183 14.69 2.72 -9.99
CA ALA A 183 16.04 3.02 -9.54
C ALA A 183 16.09 4.42 -8.91
N ALA A 184 16.98 4.62 -7.93
CA ALA A 184 17.02 5.84 -7.11
C ALA A 184 17.19 7.15 -7.92
N ASP A 185 17.80 7.08 -9.10
CA ASP A 185 18.06 8.20 -10.00
C ASP A 185 17.16 8.21 -11.26
N GLN A 186 16.27 7.23 -11.40
CA GLN A 186 15.42 7.11 -12.57
C GLN A 186 14.30 8.15 -12.55
N SER A 187 14.20 8.95 -13.62
CA SER A 187 13.07 9.87 -13.76
C SER A 187 11.75 9.11 -13.96
N ILE A 188 10.68 9.59 -13.33
CA ILE A 188 9.32 9.04 -13.50
C ILE A 188 8.90 9.05 -14.98
N GLY A 189 9.26 10.11 -15.72
CA GLY A 189 8.98 10.19 -17.17
C GLY A 189 9.65 9.08 -17.97
N ALA A 190 10.92 8.75 -17.69
CA ALA A 190 11.62 7.65 -18.34
C ALA A 190 11.01 6.30 -17.98
N ALA A 191 10.70 6.06 -16.70
CA ALA A 191 10.02 4.84 -16.26
C ALA A 191 8.65 4.67 -16.95
N LEU A 192 7.87 5.76 -17.10
CA LEU A 192 6.60 5.73 -17.83
C LEU A 192 6.76 5.38 -19.30
N ALA A 193 7.78 5.91 -19.96
CA ALA A 193 8.06 5.56 -21.35
C ALA A 193 8.38 4.06 -21.50
N VAL A 194 9.16 3.49 -20.57
CA VAL A 194 9.44 2.05 -20.53
C VAL A 194 8.15 1.25 -20.30
N ALA A 195 7.31 1.63 -19.33
CA ALA A 195 6.02 0.97 -19.10
C ALA A 195 5.11 1.01 -20.33
N ALA A 196 5.06 2.14 -21.04
CA ALA A 196 4.27 2.27 -22.25
C ALA A 196 4.75 1.30 -23.33
N VAL A 197 6.07 1.19 -23.54
CA VAL A 197 6.65 0.23 -24.49
C VAL A 197 6.31 -1.21 -24.11
N LEU A 198 6.46 -1.58 -22.83
CA LEU A 198 6.16 -2.94 -22.35
C LEU A 198 4.68 -3.31 -22.50
N CYS A 199 3.78 -2.35 -22.35
CA CYS A 199 2.34 -2.54 -22.55
C CYS A 199 1.89 -2.34 -24.02
N ALA A 200 2.82 -2.09 -24.95
CA ALA A 200 2.50 -1.71 -26.33
C ALA A 200 1.52 -0.51 -26.43
N GLN A 201 1.66 0.46 -25.52
CA GLN A 201 0.86 1.68 -25.43
C GLN A 201 1.60 2.88 -26.06
N PRO A 202 0.87 3.90 -26.54
CA PRO A 202 1.49 5.11 -27.07
C PRO A 202 2.37 5.82 -26.04
N VAL A 203 3.58 6.16 -26.44
CA VAL A 203 4.44 7.07 -25.66
C VAL A 203 3.92 8.50 -25.81
N GLY A 204 3.95 9.27 -24.72
CA GLY A 204 3.55 10.69 -24.74
C GLY A 204 2.07 10.96 -24.46
N LEU A 205 1.31 9.96 -23.99
CA LEU A 205 -0.01 10.22 -23.39
C LEU A 205 0.10 11.22 -22.23
N PRO A 206 -0.92 12.05 -21.97
CA PRO A 206 -0.94 12.88 -20.78
C PRO A 206 -0.85 11.97 -19.53
N VAL A 207 0.05 12.33 -18.62
CA VAL A 207 0.36 11.53 -17.45
C VAL A 207 -0.24 12.19 -16.21
N TYR A 208 -0.87 11.38 -15.38
CA TYR A 208 -1.41 11.80 -14.10
C TYR A 208 -0.80 10.97 -12.98
N VAL A 209 -0.11 11.63 -12.04
CA VAL A 209 0.65 10.95 -10.99
C VAL A 209 0.03 11.19 -9.64
N SER A 210 -0.33 10.11 -8.96
CA SER A 210 -0.62 10.09 -7.53
C SER A 210 0.59 9.50 -6.80
N ALA A 211 0.94 10.00 -5.62
CA ALA A 211 2.16 9.55 -4.94
C ALA A 211 1.98 9.33 -3.45
N LEU A 212 2.63 8.27 -2.96
CA LEU A 212 2.77 7.99 -1.53
C LEU A 212 3.91 8.80 -0.90
N VAL A 213 4.93 9.11 -1.70
CA VAL A 213 6.10 9.91 -1.30
C VAL A 213 6.04 11.30 -1.92
N PRO A 214 6.72 12.30 -1.33
CA PRO A 214 6.84 13.62 -1.93
C PRO A 214 7.43 13.52 -3.32
N LEU A 215 6.78 14.16 -4.28
CA LEU A 215 7.30 14.32 -5.64
C LEU A 215 7.92 15.71 -5.78
N PRO A 216 8.94 15.86 -6.65
CA PRO A 216 9.35 17.18 -7.13
C PRO A 216 8.15 17.98 -7.63
N SER A 217 8.17 19.30 -7.43
CA SER A 217 7.09 20.20 -7.85
C SER A 217 6.86 20.22 -9.36
N GLN A 218 7.87 19.83 -10.14
CA GLN A 218 7.78 19.62 -11.58
C GLN A 218 8.45 18.30 -11.96
N LEU A 219 7.71 17.41 -12.61
CA LEU A 219 8.20 16.11 -13.09
C LEU A 219 8.56 16.11 -14.58
N GLY A 220 8.27 17.20 -15.29
CA GLY A 220 8.45 17.34 -16.73
C GLY A 220 7.16 17.77 -17.45
N PRO A 221 7.26 18.10 -18.75
CA PRO A 221 6.10 18.50 -19.54
C PRO A 221 5.10 17.34 -19.68
N GLY A 222 3.80 17.65 -19.64
CA GLY A 222 2.73 16.67 -19.83
C GLY A 222 2.42 15.78 -18.61
N ILE A 223 3.06 16.03 -17.46
CA ILE A 223 2.83 15.30 -16.21
C ILE A 223 2.06 16.20 -15.22
N THR A 224 0.89 15.71 -14.78
CA THR A 224 0.04 16.37 -13.80
C THR A 224 0.10 15.62 -12.47
N ILE A 225 0.40 16.32 -11.38
CA ILE A 225 0.43 15.74 -10.03
C ILE A 225 -0.97 15.86 -9.40
N LEU A 226 -1.54 14.73 -8.96
CA LEU A 226 -2.87 14.62 -8.36
C LEU A 226 -2.85 14.59 -6.82
N GLY A 227 -1.67 14.38 -6.21
CA GLY A 227 -1.49 14.31 -4.76
C GLY A 227 -1.57 12.88 -4.21
N ALA A 228 -2.08 12.73 -2.98
CA ALA A 228 -2.08 11.46 -2.26
C ALA A 228 -3.09 10.45 -2.84
N PRO A 229 -2.77 9.13 -2.79
CA PRO A 229 -3.62 8.07 -3.33
C PRO A 229 -4.91 7.83 -2.53
N ASP A 230 -4.93 8.11 -1.22
CA ASP A 230 -6.13 8.03 -0.39
C ASP A 230 -6.23 9.27 0.51
N ALA A 231 -7.45 9.80 0.66
CA ALA A 231 -7.71 11.01 1.43
C ALA A 231 -7.37 10.90 2.93
N ARG A 232 -7.37 9.66 3.44
CA ARG A 232 -7.17 9.38 4.86
C ARG A 232 -5.68 9.27 5.22
N LEU A 233 -4.78 9.18 4.22
CA LEU A 233 -3.35 9.07 4.47
C LEU A 233 -2.82 10.33 5.18
N PRO A 234 -2.04 10.16 6.26
CA PRO A 234 -1.32 11.27 6.86
C PRO A 234 -0.35 11.92 5.87
N SER A 235 0.03 13.17 6.14
CA SER A 235 1.09 13.83 5.38
C SER A 235 2.42 13.09 5.56
N HIS A 236 3.29 13.17 4.54
CA HIS A 236 4.62 12.58 4.62
C HIS A 236 5.42 13.08 5.84
N GLU A 237 5.31 14.38 6.14
CA GLU A 237 5.94 14.99 7.32
C GLU A 237 5.44 14.37 8.63
N ALA A 238 4.13 14.13 8.76
CA ALA A 238 3.56 13.48 9.95
C ALA A 238 4.05 12.03 10.09
N ILE A 239 4.23 11.32 8.97
CA ILE A 239 4.78 9.96 8.97
C ILE A 239 6.24 9.97 9.42
N GLU A 240 7.08 10.85 8.87
CA GLU A 240 8.49 10.94 9.25
C GLU A 240 8.65 11.40 10.71
N ALA A 241 7.83 12.34 11.19
CA ALA A 241 7.81 12.74 12.59
C ALA A 241 7.42 11.58 13.53
N ALA A 242 6.43 10.78 13.15
CA ALA A 242 6.03 9.59 13.91
C ALA A 242 7.14 8.52 13.95
N LEU A 243 7.85 8.30 12.84
CA LEU A 243 9.00 7.40 12.77
C LEU A 243 10.17 7.89 13.63
N ALA A 244 10.48 9.18 13.61
CA ALA A 244 11.52 9.77 14.45
C ALA A 244 11.18 9.68 15.94
N GLY A 245 9.92 9.93 16.30
CA GLY A 245 9.41 9.81 17.67
C GLY A 245 9.44 8.37 18.21
N ALA A 246 9.26 7.36 17.35
CA ALA A 246 9.41 5.95 17.71
C ALA A 246 10.86 5.60 18.11
N GLY A 247 11.86 6.28 17.53
CA GLY A 247 13.28 6.12 17.89
C GLY A 247 13.69 6.77 19.22
N GLY A 248 12.86 7.64 19.81
CA GLY A 248 13.12 8.32 21.09
C GLY A 248 12.68 7.57 22.33
N ARG A 249 12.02 6.41 22.19
CA ARG A 249 11.67 5.49 23.28
C ARG A 249 12.41 4.16 23.14
N SER A 250 13.71 4.23 22.87
CA SER A 250 14.59 3.11 23.24
C SER A 250 14.66 3.12 24.77
N ALA A 251 14.22 2.03 25.38
CA ALA A 251 14.33 1.82 26.82
C ALA A 251 15.80 1.97 27.21
N ALA A 252 16.12 3.05 27.94
CA ALA A 252 17.26 3.02 28.83
C ALA A 252 17.01 1.87 29.80
N ILE A 253 17.75 0.78 29.62
CA ILE A 253 17.97 -0.21 30.67
C ILE A 253 18.50 0.59 31.86
N PRO A 254 17.85 0.60 33.03
CA PRO A 254 18.42 1.25 34.20
C PRO A 254 19.70 0.47 34.55
N ASP A 255 20.83 1.10 34.26
CA ASP A 255 22.14 0.69 34.72
C ASP A 255 22.12 0.75 36.25
N GLY A 256 22.13 -0.42 36.88
CA GLY A 256 21.71 -0.57 38.27
C GLY A 256 22.24 -1.84 38.91
N ALA A 257 23.55 -2.04 38.86
CA ALA A 257 24.27 -2.91 39.79
C ALA A 257 25.69 -2.41 40.00
N GLN A 258 25.84 -1.26 40.67
CA GLN A 258 27.08 -0.97 41.38
C GLN A 258 27.19 -1.95 42.54
N VAL A 259 28.05 -2.96 42.40
CA VAL A 259 28.57 -3.73 43.52
C VAL A 259 29.50 -2.80 44.28
N ALA A 260 29.04 -2.35 45.45
CA ALA A 260 29.88 -1.68 46.43
C ALA A 260 30.93 -2.69 46.95
N GLN A 261 32.20 -2.49 46.58
CA GLN A 261 33.33 -3.01 47.34
C GLN A 261 33.80 -1.89 48.27
N GLU A 262 33.31 -1.91 49.50
CA GLU A 262 33.94 -1.18 50.59
C GLU A 262 35.20 -1.93 51.02
N THR A 263 36.34 -1.40 50.60
CA THR A 263 37.63 -1.67 51.21
C THR A 263 37.77 -0.76 52.43
N THR A 264 37.73 -1.30 53.64
CA THR A 264 38.36 -0.67 54.80
C THR A 264 39.11 -1.72 55.62
N CYS A 265 40.42 -1.52 55.67
CA CYS A 265 41.31 -2.18 56.61
C CYS A 265 41.21 -1.55 58.02
N ASN A 266 41.37 -2.42 59.01
CA ASN A 266 42.04 -2.23 60.31
C ASN A 266 41.29 -1.51 61.45
N PRO A 267 41.62 -1.82 62.73
CA PRO A 267 42.97 -1.99 63.30
C PRO A 267 43.50 -3.43 63.45
#